data_AF-A0ABD2DNU4-F1
#
_entry.id   AF-A0ABD2DNU4-F1
#
_cell.length_a   1.000
_cell.length_b   1.000
_cell.length_c   1.000
_cell.angle_alpha   90.00
_cell.angle_beta   90.00
_cell.angle_gamma   90.00
#
_symmetry.space_group_name_H-M   'P 1'
#
loop_
_entity.id
_entity.type
_entity.pdbx_description
1 polymer ?
#
loop_
_entity_poly.entity_id
_entity_poly.type
_entity_poly.pdbx_seq_one_letter_code
_entity_poly.pdbx_strand_id
1 'polypeptide(L)'
;MRKFRKDWSQGDRGRHQGRSDYYHEEPQTSHSCRGSRTREDVVTPPLPEQAASGSPMATSVDFKTYVDQACRAAEEFVNIYYETMDKRRRALTRLYLDKATLIWNGNVVTGLEALTNFFEMLPSSEFQVNMLDCQPVHEQATQSQTTVLVVTSGTVKFDGNKQHYFNQNFLLTAQSTPNNTVWKIASDCFRFQDWAST
;
A
#
# COMPACT_ATOMS: atom_id res chain seq x y z
N MET A 1 11.78 -14.83 23.21
CA MET A 1 12.19 -13.44 22.92
C MET A 1 13.42 -13.47 22.02
N ARG A 2 13.27 -13.25 20.71
CA ARG A 2 14.42 -13.14 19.79
C ARG A 2 14.93 -11.70 19.87
N LYS A 3 16.20 -11.53 20.24
CA LYS A 3 16.85 -10.22 20.36
C LYS A 3 16.92 -9.55 18.98
N PHE A 4 16.49 -8.29 18.92
CA PHE A 4 16.70 -7.39 17.78
C PHE A 4 18.19 -7.37 17.43
N ARG A 5 18.55 -7.88 16.26
CA ARG A 5 19.93 -7.86 15.76
C ARG A 5 20.16 -6.53 15.06
N LYS A 6 21.01 -5.70 15.66
CA LYS A 6 21.57 -4.48 15.04
C LYS A 6 22.65 -4.91 14.07
N ASP A 7 22.33 -5.05 12.79
CA ASP A 7 23.33 -5.06 11.72
C ASP A 7 22.63 -4.60 10.45
N TRP A 8 22.85 -3.33 10.11
CA TRP A 8 22.33 -2.73 8.89
C TRP A 8 23.40 -2.57 7.80
N SER A 9 24.66 -2.94 8.05
CA SER A 9 25.74 -2.81 7.06
C SER A 9 27.08 -3.38 7.55
N GLN A 10 27.43 -4.63 7.18
CA GLN A 10 28.83 -5.08 7.13
C GLN A 10 28.99 -6.14 6.04
N GLY A 11 29.83 -5.88 5.02
CA GLY A 11 30.11 -6.90 4.02
C GLY A 11 30.98 -6.59 2.80
N ASP A 12 31.41 -5.36 2.52
CA ASP A 12 32.26 -5.09 1.35
C ASP A 12 33.72 -5.50 1.60
N ARG A 13 34.13 -6.64 1.01
CA ARG A 13 35.51 -6.99 0.67
C ARG A 13 35.51 -7.80 -0.62
N GLY A 14 35.88 -7.12 -1.71
CA GLY A 14 35.97 -7.71 -3.04
C GLY A 14 36.92 -8.91 -3.15
N ARG A 15 36.56 -9.82 -4.08
CA ARG A 15 37.50 -10.63 -4.84
C ARG A 15 36.98 -10.80 -6.26
N HIS A 16 37.78 -10.31 -7.20
CA HIS A 16 37.71 -10.59 -8.63
C HIS A 16 37.90 -12.09 -8.89
N GLN A 17 37.02 -12.69 -9.70
CA GLN A 17 37.44 -13.62 -10.75
C GLN A 17 36.31 -13.85 -11.76
N GLY A 18 36.56 -13.49 -13.02
CA GLY A 18 35.63 -13.67 -14.12
C GLY A 18 35.58 -15.10 -14.65
N ARG A 19 34.48 -15.41 -15.33
CA ARG A 19 34.47 -16.35 -16.45
C ARG A 19 33.28 -16.04 -17.35
N SER A 20 33.63 -15.66 -18.58
CA SER A 20 32.75 -15.50 -19.74
C SER A 20 32.49 -16.87 -20.33
N ASP A 21 31.25 -17.19 -20.68
CA ASP A 21 30.94 -18.23 -21.68
C ASP A 21 29.73 -17.75 -22.50
N TYR A 22 30.04 -17.42 -23.76
CA TYR A 22 29.11 -17.05 -24.82
C TYR A 22 28.40 -18.29 -25.38
N TYR A 23 27.09 -18.26 -25.52
CA TYR A 23 26.37 -19.07 -26.50
C TYR A 23 25.33 -18.21 -27.23
N HIS A 24 25.40 -18.24 -28.56
CA HIS A 24 24.59 -17.48 -29.51
C HIS A 24 23.25 -18.17 -29.79
N GLU A 25 22.23 -17.36 -30.04
CA GLU A 25 20.82 -17.69 -30.37
C GLU A 25 20.60 -18.52 -31.64
N GLU A 26 19.41 -19.15 -31.75
CA GLU A 26 18.45 -18.87 -32.85
C GLU A 26 17.02 -19.39 -32.52
N PRO A 27 15.97 -18.86 -33.18
CA PRO A 27 14.65 -18.63 -32.57
C PRO A 27 13.49 -19.45 -33.17
N GLN A 28 12.29 -19.19 -32.61
CA GLN A 28 10.93 -19.45 -33.11
C GLN A 28 10.17 -20.63 -32.50
N THR A 29 9.11 -20.31 -31.74
CA THR A 29 7.76 -20.86 -31.97
C THR A 29 6.73 -19.86 -31.44
N SER A 30 5.94 -19.33 -32.38
CA SER A 30 4.77 -18.49 -32.13
C SER A 30 3.58 -19.38 -31.75
N HIS A 31 3.19 -19.40 -30.47
CA HIS A 31 1.93 -20.03 -30.07
C HIS A 31 0.78 -19.01 -30.23
N SER A 32 0.17 -19.02 -31.41
CA SER A 32 -1.14 -18.44 -31.65
C SER A 32 -2.21 -19.34 -31.03
N CYS A 33 -2.81 -18.91 -29.92
CA CYS A 33 -4.02 -19.54 -29.39
C CYS A 33 -5.25 -18.98 -30.10
N ARG A 34 -5.55 -19.54 -31.28
CA ARG A 34 -6.79 -19.32 -32.01
C ARG A 34 -7.89 -20.18 -31.39
N GLY A 35 -8.58 -19.65 -30.37
CA GLY A 35 -9.71 -20.28 -29.71
C GLY A 35 -11.03 -19.66 -30.15
N SER A 36 -11.63 -20.14 -31.23
CA SER A 36 -13.02 -19.87 -31.59
C SER A 36 -13.94 -20.56 -30.59
N ARG A 37 -14.65 -19.77 -29.77
CA ARG A 37 -15.83 -20.22 -29.01
C ARG A 37 -17.01 -19.32 -29.38
N THR A 38 -17.76 -19.76 -30.39
CA THR A 38 -19.18 -19.44 -30.53
C THR A 38 -19.90 -19.99 -29.31
N ARG A 39 -20.56 -19.12 -28.53
CA ARG A 39 -21.45 -19.53 -27.44
C ARG A 39 -22.83 -19.03 -27.82
N GLU A 40 -23.71 -19.99 -28.05
CA GLU A 40 -25.09 -19.82 -28.51
C GLU A 40 -25.91 -19.02 -27.49
N ASP A 41 -26.70 -18.08 -28.00
CA ASP A 41 -27.67 -17.29 -27.24
C ASP A 41 -28.78 -18.19 -26.69
N VAL A 42 -28.79 -18.37 -25.38
CA VAL A 42 -29.89 -19.03 -24.67
C VAL A 42 -30.95 -17.97 -24.34
N VAL A 43 -32.00 -17.93 -25.16
CA VAL A 43 -33.17 -17.07 -24.98
C VAL A 43 -33.95 -17.51 -23.74
N THR A 44 -34.06 -16.63 -22.75
CA THR A 44 -34.90 -16.84 -21.56
C THR A 44 -36.21 -16.05 -21.72
N PRO A 45 -37.39 -16.64 -21.50
CA PRO A 45 -38.67 -15.91 -21.62
C PRO A 45 -38.89 -14.91 -20.46
N PRO A 46 -39.61 -13.80 -20.68
CA PRO A 46 -39.79 -12.77 -19.66
C PRO A 46 -40.84 -13.15 -18.61
N LEU A 47 -40.53 -12.86 -17.34
CA LEU A 47 -41.46 -12.93 -16.21
C LEU A 47 -42.34 -11.65 -16.15
N PRO A 48 -43.60 -11.73 -15.66
CA PRO A 48 -44.57 -10.64 -15.74
C PRO A 48 -44.26 -9.49 -14.77
N GLU A 49 -44.52 -8.26 -15.23
CA GLU A 49 -44.44 -7.00 -14.48
C GLU A 49 -45.27 -7.04 -13.19
N GLN A 50 -44.64 -6.71 -12.07
CA GLN A 50 -45.34 -6.31 -10.85
C GLN A 50 -45.01 -4.86 -10.51
N ALA A 51 -46.10 -4.14 -10.24
CA ALA A 51 -46.23 -2.71 -10.18
C ALA A 51 -45.41 -2.04 -9.06
N ALA A 52 -45.14 -0.76 -9.32
CA ALA A 52 -44.41 0.17 -8.50
C ALA A 52 -44.79 0.17 -7.01
N SER A 53 -43.77 0.05 -6.16
CA SER A 53 -43.76 0.58 -4.80
C SER A 53 -42.46 1.37 -4.64
N GLY A 54 -42.50 2.65 -5.01
CA GLY A 54 -41.39 3.58 -4.85
C GLY A 54 -41.13 3.87 -3.37
N SER A 55 -40.23 3.10 -2.76
CA SER A 55 -39.50 3.52 -1.56
C SER A 55 -38.46 4.57 -1.93
N PRO A 56 -38.12 5.51 -1.03
CA PRO A 56 -37.24 6.61 -1.37
C PRO A 56 -35.86 6.04 -1.70
N MET A 57 -35.40 6.30 -2.91
CA MET A 57 -34.07 5.90 -3.37
C MET A 57 -33.05 6.56 -2.42
N ALA A 58 -32.45 5.77 -1.53
CA ALA A 58 -31.12 6.09 -1.04
C ALA A 58 -30.24 6.18 -2.30
N THR A 59 -29.89 7.39 -2.69
CA THR A 59 -29.06 7.65 -3.86
C THR A 59 -27.77 6.86 -3.68
N SER A 60 -27.57 5.81 -4.47
CA SER A 60 -26.28 5.12 -4.54
C SER A 60 -25.24 6.17 -4.87
N VAL A 61 -24.29 6.39 -3.95
CA VAL A 61 -23.18 7.34 -4.17
C VAL A 61 -22.46 6.90 -5.45
N ASP A 62 -22.24 7.83 -6.37
CA ASP A 62 -21.57 7.54 -7.64
C ASP A 62 -20.15 7.02 -7.38
N PHE A 63 -19.72 6.00 -8.12
CA PHE A 63 -18.38 5.42 -8.00
C PHE A 63 -17.30 6.50 -8.14
N LYS A 64 -17.53 7.47 -9.04
CA LYS A 64 -16.62 8.61 -9.22
C LYS A 64 -16.41 9.39 -7.92
N THR A 65 -17.43 9.53 -7.07
CA THR A 65 -17.31 10.25 -5.79
C THR A 65 -16.36 9.53 -4.83
N TYR A 66 -16.39 8.19 -4.78
CA TYR A 66 -15.43 7.42 -3.98
C TYR A 66 -13.99 7.57 -4.50
N VAL A 67 -13.81 7.59 -5.82
CA VAL A 67 -12.49 7.83 -6.43
C VAL A 67 -11.98 9.22 -6.09
N ASP A 68 -12.79 10.26 -6.27
CA ASP A 68 -12.40 11.64 -5.96
C ASP A 68 -12.07 11.82 -4.47
N GLN A 69 -12.83 11.18 -3.58
CA GLN A 69 -12.57 11.17 -2.14
C GLN A 69 -11.26 10.44 -1.81
N ALA A 70 -11.00 9.29 -2.44
CA ALA A 70 -9.78 8.53 -2.26
C ALA A 70 -8.54 9.35 -2.65
N CYS A 71 -8.57 10.03 -3.80
CA CYS A 71 -7.46 10.89 -4.26
C CYS A 71 -7.15 12.00 -3.26
N ARG A 72 -8.17 12.75 -2.83
CA ARG A 72 -7.99 13.83 -1.84
C ARG A 72 -7.43 13.31 -0.52
N ALA A 73 -8.00 12.21 -0.02
CA ALA A 73 -7.55 11.59 1.21
C ALA A 73 -6.10 11.12 1.13
N ALA A 74 -5.71 10.50 0.02
CA ALA A 74 -4.37 9.98 -0.20
C ALA A 74 -3.32 11.10 -0.28
N GLU A 75 -3.59 12.16 -1.06
CA GLU A 75 -2.70 13.32 -1.19
C GLU A 75 -2.46 14.02 0.15
N GLU A 76 -3.53 14.32 0.90
CA GLU A 76 -3.44 14.93 2.22
C GLU A 76 -2.71 14.01 3.21
N PHE A 77 -3.07 12.72 3.23
CA PHE A 77 -2.48 11.74 4.13
C PHE A 77 -0.97 11.59 3.91
N VAL A 78 -0.53 11.44 2.65
CA VAL A 78 0.90 11.22 2.32
C VAL A 78 1.75 12.41 2.76
N ASN A 79 1.27 13.63 2.52
CA ASN A 79 1.94 14.85 2.98
C ASN A 79 2.08 14.85 4.51
N ILE A 80 0.99 14.58 5.23
CA ILE A 80 0.99 14.54 6.70
C ILE A 80 1.87 13.41 7.23
N TYR A 81 1.80 12.22 6.64
CA TYR A 81 2.51 11.03 7.09
C TYR A 81 4.02 11.23 6.98
N TYR A 82 4.54 11.55 5.80
CA TYR A 82 5.99 11.67 5.61
C TYR A 82 6.57 12.92 6.29
N GLU A 83 5.83 14.04 6.34
CA GLU A 83 6.26 15.19 7.14
C GLU A 83 6.34 14.85 8.63
N THR A 84 5.35 14.12 9.15
CA THR A 84 5.33 13.70 10.56
C THR A 84 6.38 12.65 10.84
N MET A 85 6.62 11.73 9.91
CA MET A 85 7.69 10.76 9.98
C MET A 85 9.02 11.49 10.13
N ASP A 86 9.34 12.45 9.28
CA ASP A 86 10.64 13.14 9.29
C ASP A 86 10.80 14.13 10.44
N LYS A 87 9.80 14.98 10.71
CA LYS A 87 9.94 16.10 11.65
C LYS A 87 9.38 15.84 13.04
N ARG A 88 8.38 14.96 13.18
CA ARG A 88 7.55 14.82 14.40
C ARG A 88 7.27 13.36 14.75
N ARG A 89 8.31 12.52 14.80
CA ARG A 89 8.16 11.06 14.93
C ARG A 89 7.31 10.58 16.10
N ARG A 90 7.40 11.25 17.25
CA ARG A 90 6.60 10.93 18.44
C ARG A 90 5.09 11.07 18.23
N ALA A 91 4.67 11.88 17.26
CA ALA A 91 3.27 12.07 16.92
C ALA A 91 2.78 11.10 15.83
N LEU A 92 3.69 10.37 15.15
CA LEU A 92 3.37 9.53 14.01
C LEU A 92 2.38 8.42 14.36
N THR A 93 2.53 7.81 15.55
CA THR A 93 1.65 6.72 15.99
C THR A 93 0.19 7.14 16.15
N ARG A 94 -0.11 8.44 16.28
CA ARG A 94 -1.49 8.96 16.33
C ARG A 94 -2.24 8.77 15.01
N LEU A 95 -1.53 8.59 13.90
CA LEU A 95 -2.10 8.31 12.58
C LEU A 95 -2.54 6.84 12.45
N TYR A 96 -2.12 5.95 13.34
CA TYR A 96 -2.48 4.54 13.32
C TYR A 96 -3.74 4.27 14.15
N LEU A 97 -4.48 3.21 13.78
CA LEU A 97 -5.49 2.61 14.63
C LEU A 97 -4.86 1.81 15.78
N ASP A 98 -5.61 1.61 16.86
CA ASP A 98 -5.13 0.92 18.07
C ASP A 98 -4.61 -0.49 17.79
N LYS A 99 -5.24 -1.18 16.83
CA LYS A 99 -4.90 -2.54 16.38
C LYS A 99 -4.18 -2.58 15.04
N ALA A 100 -3.61 -1.46 14.59
CA ALA A 100 -2.93 -1.40 13.31
C ALA A 100 -1.71 -2.34 13.25
N THR A 101 -1.38 -2.79 12.06
CA THR A 101 -0.21 -3.63 11.80
C THR A 101 0.72 -2.97 10.79
N LEU A 102 2.01 -2.95 11.12
CA LEU A 102 3.10 -2.55 10.25
C LEU A 102 3.92 -3.77 9.87
N ILE A 103 4.25 -3.89 8.58
CA ILE A 103 5.22 -4.86 8.07
C ILE A 103 6.40 -4.08 7.51
N TRP A 104 7.51 -4.04 8.25
CA TRP A 104 8.71 -3.30 7.86
C TRP A 104 9.79 -4.25 7.37
N ASN A 105 10.04 -4.27 6.06
CA ASN A 105 10.98 -5.20 5.41
C ASN A 105 10.74 -6.67 5.79
N GLY A 106 9.47 -7.05 5.98
CA GLY A 106 9.05 -8.39 6.41
C GLY A 106 8.96 -8.61 7.93
N ASN A 107 9.35 -7.62 8.76
CA ASN A 107 9.19 -7.68 10.21
C ASN A 107 7.82 -7.12 10.61
N VAL A 108 7.02 -7.92 11.31
CA VAL A 108 5.67 -7.54 11.74
C VAL A 108 5.73 -6.81 13.08
N VAL A 109 5.04 -5.67 13.17
CA VAL A 109 4.84 -4.86 14.37
C VAL A 109 3.35 -4.57 14.50
N THR A 110 2.73 -4.96 15.61
CA THR A 110 1.27 -4.86 15.79
C THR A 110 0.94 -4.13 17.08
N GLY A 111 0.00 -3.18 16.99
CA GLY A 111 -0.48 -2.39 18.12
C GLY A 111 0.33 -1.12 18.38
N LEU A 112 -0.34 -0.10 18.92
CA LEU A 112 0.23 1.24 19.09
C LEU A 112 1.49 1.30 19.96
N GLU A 113 1.57 0.52 21.04
CA GLU A 113 2.75 0.50 21.91
C GLU A 113 3.99 -0.02 21.16
N ALA A 114 3.84 -1.14 20.45
CA ALA A 114 4.91 -1.72 19.65
C ALA A 114 5.32 -0.80 18.49
N LEU A 115 4.36 -0.15 17.84
CA LEU A 115 4.61 0.85 16.80
C LEU A 115 5.40 2.04 17.37
N THR A 116 5.02 2.54 18.54
CA THR A 116 5.70 3.69 19.17
C THR A 116 7.15 3.36 19.45
N ASN A 117 7.41 2.21 20.10
CA ASN A 117 8.76 1.74 20.36
C ASN A 117 9.55 1.53 19.06
N PHE A 118 8.92 0.97 18.02
CA PHE A 118 9.56 0.73 16.73
C PHE A 118 10.00 2.04 16.05
N PHE A 119 9.11 3.03 15.95
CA PHE A 119 9.43 4.31 15.31
C PHE A 119 10.45 5.13 16.10
N GLU A 120 10.47 5.05 17.43
CA GLU A 120 11.51 5.69 18.25
C GLU A 120 12.89 5.07 18.06
N MET A 121 12.96 3.78 17.72
CA MET A 121 14.21 3.08 17.44
C MET A 121 14.78 3.37 16.04
N LEU A 122 13.96 3.89 15.12
CA LEU A 122 14.43 4.22 13.77
C LEU A 122 15.27 5.50 13.76
N PRO A 123 16.37 5.54 12.98
CA PRO A 123 17.13 6.77 12.78
C PRO A 123 16.27 7.90 12.20
N SER A 124 16.72 9.15 12.35
CA SER A 124 16.15 10.29 11.61
C SER A 124 16.10 9.97 10.12
N SER A 125 15.06 10.44 9.44
CA SER A 125 14.77 10.11 8.05
C SER A 125 14.51 11.37 7.25
N GLU A 126 14.74 11.26 5.94
CA GLU A 126 14.32 12.23 4.95
C GLU A 126 13.69 11.46 3.79
N PHE A 127 12.36 11.54 3.68
CA PHE A 127 11.60 10.89 2.61
C PHE A 127 11.36 11.85 1.45
N GLN A 128 11.54 11.34 0.24
CA GLN A 128 11.13 12.01 -1.00
C GLN A 128 10.22 11.07 -1.75
N VAL A 129 8.93 11.40 -1.81
CA VAL A 129 7.92 10.62 -2.52
C VAL A 129 7.89 11.07 -3.97
N ASN A 130 8.04 10.12 -4.90
CA ASN A 130 8.06 10.38 -6.34
C ASN A 130 6.73 10.00 -7.00
N MET A 131 6.11 8.92 -6.51
CA MET A 131 4.87 8.38 -7.06
C MET A 131 3.86 8.13 -5.94
N LEU A 132 2.60 8.42 -6.25
CA LEU A 132 1.43 8.19 -5.43
C LEU A 132 0.33 7.61 -6.32
N ASP A 133 -0.27 6.51 -5.87
CA ASP A 133 -1.49 5.95 -6.43
C ASP A 133 -2.47 5.63 -5.29
N CYS A 134 -3.76 5.65 -5.56
CA CYS A 134 -4.77 5.26 -4.59
C CYS A 134 -6.02 4.68 -5.22
N GLN A 135 -6.69 3.81 -4.46
CA GLN A 135 -7.88 3.10 -4.91
C GLN A 135 -8.90 3.02 -3.77
N PRO A 136 -10.18 3.36 -4.00
CA PRO A 136 -11.22 3.08 -3.02
C PRO A 136 -11.39 1.57 -2.91
N VAL A 137 -11.48 1.06 -1.68
CA VAL A 137 -11.66 -0.38 -1.43
C VAL A 137 -13.15 -0.69 -1.29
N HIS A 138 -13.57 -1.78 -1.92
CA HIS A 138 -14.97 -2.20 -1.92
C HIS A 138 -15.45 -2.60 -0.52
N GLU A 139 -16.64 -2.15 -0.13
CA GLU A 139 -17.19 -2.29 1.23
C GLU A 139 -17.31 -3.73 1.73
N GLN A 140 -17.48 -4.69 0.82
CA GLN A 140 -17.51 -6.12 1.16
C GLN A 140 -16.19 -6.61 1.77
N ALA A 141 -15.06 -6.02 1.37
CA ALA A 141 -13.75 -6.37 1.91
C ALA A 141 -13.50 -5.75 3.29
N THR A 142 -14.26 -4.73 3.67
CA THR A 142 -13.96 -3.85 4.81
C THR A 142 -15.11 -3.74 5.81
N GLN A 143 -16.07 -4.68 5.76
CA GLN A 143 -17.19 -4.74 6.71
C GLN A 143 -17.95 -3.40 6.78
N SER A 144 -18.21 -2.80 5.61
CA SER A 144 -18.91 -1.51 5.46
C SER A 144 -18.16 -0.29 6.02
N GLN A 145 -16.84 -0.38 6.21
CA GLN A 145 -16.01 0.78 6.51
C GLN A 145 -15.44 1.42 5.23
N THR A 146 -15.56 2.74 5.12
CA THR A 146 -14.93 3.50 4.03
C THR A 146 -13.42 3.43 4.17
N THR A 147 -12.77 2.89 3.14
CA THR A 147 -11.34 2.57 3.16
C THR A 147 -10.68 2.89 1.82
N VAL A 148 -9.40 3.25 1.88
CA VAL A 148 -8.61 3.64 0.72
C VAL A 148 -7.28 2.90 0.80
N LEU A 149 -6.93 2.20 -0.29
CA LEU A 149 -5.59 1.68 -0.49
C LEU A 149 -4.74 2.81 -1.07
N VAL A 150 -3.60 3.10 -0.45
CA VAL A 150 -2.64 4.08 -0.91
C VAL A 150 -1.32 3.38 -1.17
N VAL A 151 -0.71 3.63 -2.32
CA VAL A 151 0.60 3.08 -2.71
C VAL A 151 1.54 4.22 -3.02
N THR A 152 2.70 4.21 -2.41
CA THR A 152 3.75 5.20 -2.62
C THR A 152 5.05 4.54 -3.04
N SER A 153 5.84 5.28 -3.81
CA SER A 153 7.24 4.93 -4.05
C SER A 153 8.10 6.18 -4.10
N GLY A 154 9.36 6.03 -3.76
CA GLY A 154 10.32 7.11 -3.83
C GLY A 154 11.64 6.73 -3.20
N THR A 155 12.31 7.71 -2.62
CA THR A 155 13.58 7.51 -1.93
C THR A 155 13.46 7.89 -0.46
N VAL A 156 14.28 7.24 0.37
CA VAL A 156 14.43 7.57 1.78
C VAL A 156 15.90 7.54 2.13
N LYS A 157 16.34 8.54 2.90
CA LYS A 157 17.67 8.57 3.50
C LYS A 157 17.52 8.52 5.01
N PHE A 158 18.02 7.45 5.62
CA PHE A 158 18.16 7.37 7.07
C PHE A 158 19.51 7.92 7.50
N ASP A 159 19.55 8.57 8.65
CA ASP A 159 20.79 9.09 9.21
C ASP A 159 21.83 7.96 9.36
N GLY A 160 23.08 8.27 9.00
CA GLY A 160 24.19 7.30 8.94
C GLY A 160 24.10 6.24 7.83
N ASN A 161 23.11 6.28 6.93
CA ASN A 161 22.94 5.30 5.86
C ASN A 161 22.94 5.93 4.46
N LYS A 162 23.13 5.08 3.43
CA LYS A 162 22.93 5.49 2.03
C LYS A 162 21.44 5.75 1.76
N GLN A 163 21.17 6.50 0.69
CA GLN A 163 19.81 6.65 0.20
C GLN A 163 19.32 5.31 -0.38
N HIS A 164 18.08 4.95 -0.08
CA HIS A 164 17.42 3.74 -0.56
C HIS A 164 16.15 4.09 -1.33
N TYR A 165 15.83 3.28 -2.34
CA TYR A 165 14.51 3.30 -2.94
C TYR A 165 13.55 2.46 -2.10
N PHE A 166 12.31 2.91 -1.97
CA PHE A 166 11.30 2.20 -1.21
C PHE A 166 9.96 2.15 -1.94
N ASN A 167 9.18 1.15 -1.56
CA ASN A 167 7.76 1.07 -1.82
C ASN A 167 7.03 0.93 -0.48
N GLN A 168 5.93 1.65 -0.33
CA GLN A 168 5.09 1.54 0.84
C GLN A 168 3.63 1.51 0.42
N ASN A 169 2.84 0.66 1.08
CA ASN A 169 1.40 0.67 0.91
C ASN A 169 0.71 0.82 2.26
N PHE A 170 -0.40 1.56 2.24
CA PHE A 170 -1.23 1.82 3.39
C PHE A 170 -2.66 1.43 3.09
N LEU A 171 -3.32 0.82 4.08
CA LEU A 171 -4.76 0.70 4.10
C LEU A 171 -5.30 1.73 5.09
N LEU A 172 -5.94 2.77 4.58
CA LEU A 172 -6.55 3.82 5.38
C LEU A 172 -8.02 3.49 5.64
N THR A 173 -8.48 3.83 6.83
CA THR A 173 -9.88 3.71 7.23
C THR A 173 -10.38 5.06 7.72
N ALA A 174 -11.53 5.48 7.21
CA ALA A 174 -12.21 6.67 7.69
C ALA A 174 -12.73 6.45 9.12
N GLN A 175 -12.40 7.36 10.01
CA GLN A 175 -12.95 7.44 11.36
C GLN A 175 -13.83 8.68 11.43
N SER A 176 -15.13 8.47 11.62
CA SER A 176 -16.07 9.56 11.78
C SER A 176 -15.92 10.15 13.18
N THR A 177 -15.55 11.42 13.26
CA THR A 177 -15.64 12.22 14.49
C THR A 177 -16.82 13.19 14.37
N PRO A 178 -17.37 13.70 15.48
CA PRO A 178 -18.55 14.58 15.44
C PRO A 178 -18.42 15.80 14.51
N ASN A 179 -17.18 16.25 14.25
CA ASN A 179 -16.91 17.47 13.50
C ASN A 179 -16.22 17.20 12.15
N ASN A 180 -15.56 16.05 11.97
CA ASN A 180 -14.78 15.77 10.76
C ASN A 180 -14.55 14.26 10.54
N THR A 181 -14.21 13.88 9.31
CA THR A 181 -13.68 12.55 9.00
C THR A 181 -12.16 12.59 9.09
N VAL A 182 -11.57 11.70 9.91
CA VAL A 182 -10.12 11.55 10.00
C VAL A 182 -9.70 10.20 9.44
N TRP A 183 -8.67 10.18 8.61
CA TRP A 183 -8.13 8.94 8.05
C TRP A 183 -7.06 8.37 8.96
N LYS A 184 -7.20 7.09 9.32
CA LYS A 184 -6.22 6.37 10.13
C LYS A 184 -5.73 5.11 9.44
N ILE A 185 -4.51 4.72 9.74
CA ILE A 185 -3.84 3.57 9.15
C ILE A 185 -4.31 2.30 9.87
N ALA A 186 -4.93 1.40 9.12
CA ALA A 186 -5.26 0.05 9.58
C ALA A 186 -4.11 -0.93 9.30
N SER A 187 -3.47 -0.80 8.15
CA SER A 187 -2.33 -1.64 7.74
C SER A 187 -1.28 -0.79 7.03
N ASP A 188 -0.02 -1.09 7.26
CA ASP A 188 1.13 -0.45 6.64
C ASP A 188 2.15 -1.53 6.24
N CYS A 189 2.66 -1.49 5.02
CA CYS A 189 3.71 -2.36 4.57
C CYS A 189 4.79 -1.56 3.84
N PHE A 190 5.96 -1.48 4.46
CA PHE A 190 7.14 -0.79 3.95
C PHE A 190 8.21 -1.79 3.50
N ARG A 191 8.84 -1.55 2.36
CA ARG A 191 9.95 -2.35 1.86
C ARG A 191 10.95 -1.53 1.05
N PHE A 192 12.23 -1.75 1.30
CA PHE A 192 13.30 -1.27 0.41
C PHE A 192 13.33 -2.08 -0.88
N GLN A 193 13.58 -1.42 -2.02
CA GLN A 193 13.75 -2.11 -3.30
C GLN A 193 15.07 -2.89 -3.33
N ASP A 194 16.13 -2.32 -2.77
CA ASP A 194 17.48 -2.89 -2.73
C ASP A 194 17.74 -3.72 -1.47
N TRP A 195 16.69 -4.32 -0.90
CA TRP A 195 16.76 -5.07 0.38
C TRP A 195 17.73 -6.26 0.37
N ALA A 196 18.10 -6.75 -0.81
CA ALA A 196 19.01 -7.89 -1.00
C ALA A 196 20.44 -7.49 -1.41
N SER A 197 20.71 -6.20 -1.63
CA SER A 197 22.01 -5.71 -2.08
C SER A 197 22.99 -5.71 -0.90
N THR A 198 23.82 -6.74 -0.86
CA THR A 198 24.86 -7.02 0.15
C THR A 198 26.07 -6.11 -0.06
#